data_AF-A0A348Y9X9-F1
#
_entry.id   AF-A0A348Y9X9-F1
#
_cell.length_a   1.000
_cell.length_b   1.000
_cell.length_c   1.000
_cell.angle_alpha   90.00
_cell.angle_beta   90.00
_cell.angle_gamma   90.00
#
_symmetry.space_group_name_H-M   'P 1'
#
loop_
_entity.id
_entity.type
_entity.pdbx_description
1 polymer ?
#
loop_
_entity_poly.entity_id
_entity_poly.type
_entity_poly.pdbx_seq_one_letter_code
_entity_poly.pdbx_strand_id
1 'polypeptide(L)'
;MYCLNCIETGEPKKYGETTHGEDRYGAGNQKRYSTDEIEEMGVIYTPLDKGTKIDMHRKQTEMIKPYEQENGRKPELNKTYQ
;
A
#
# COMPACT_ATOMS: atom_id res chain seq x y z
N MET A 1 -9.06 -2.35 -2.47
CA MET A 1 -8.15 -1.31 -1.98
C MET A 1 -7.72 -1.74 -0.61
N TYR A 2 -6.43 -1.69 -0.37
CA TYR A 2 -5.83 -2.10 0.88
C TYR A 2 -4.84 -1.04 1.33
N CYS A 3 -4.66 -1.00 2.64
CA CYS A 3 -3.65 -0.20 3.28
C CYS A 3 -2.77 -1.08 4.15
N LEU A 4 -1.47 -0.82 4.12
CA LEU A 4 -0.54 -1.33 5.12
C LEU A 4 -0.37 -0.25 6.17
N ASN A 5 -0.82 -0.51 7.39
CA ASN A 5 -0.67 0.40 8.52
C ASN A 5 0.39 -0.13 9.46
N CYS A 6 1.25 0.73 9.99
CA CYS A 6 2.15 0.37 11.08
C CYS A 6 1.32 -0.07 12.30
N ILE A 7 1.69 -1.20 12.91
CA ILE A 7 1.00 -1.75 14.08
C ILE A 7 1.12 -0.80 15.27
N GLU A 8 2.31 -0.23 15.46
CA GLU A 8 2.61 0.59 16.64
C GLU A 8 1.96 1.98 16.58
N THR A 9 2.01 2.63 15.41
CA THR A 9 1.56 4.02 15.27
C THR A 9 0.22 4.17 14.55
N GLY A 10 -0.26 3.13 13.87
CA GLY A 10 -1.40 3.21 12.96
C GLY A 10 -1.12 3.99 11.67
N GLU A 11 0.12 4.46 11.45
CA GLU A 11 0.47 5.27 10.29
C GLU A 11 0.37 4.45 8.99
N PRO A 12 -0.30 4.98 7.95
CA PRO A 12 -0.39 4.31 6.67
C PRO A 12 0.98 4.32 5.96
N LYS A 13 1.60 3.15 5.87
CA LYS A 13 2.86 2.91 5.18
C LYS A 13 2.68 2.63 3.69
N LYS A 14 1.50 2.13 3.28
CA LYS A 14 1.18 1.88 1.87
C LYS A 14 -0.30 2.02 1.57
N TYR A 15 -0.64 2.61 0.43
CA TYR A 15 -1.96 2.48 -0.20
C TYR A 15 -1.83 1.69 -1.51
N GLY A 16 -2.66 0.67 -1.75
CA GLY A 16 -2.60 -0.08 -3.01
C GLY A 16 -3.71 -1.12 -3.24
N GLU A 17 -3.75 -1.60 -4.48
CA GLU A 17 -4.81 -2.45 -5.01
C GLU A 17 -4.84 -3.89 -4.47
N THR A 18 -3.69 -4.46 -4.10
CA THR A 18 -3.57 -5.80 -3.50
C THR A 18 -2.21 -5.96 -2.82
N THR A 19 -2.17 -6.47 -1.60
CA THR A 19 -0.92 -6.79 -0.87
C THR A 19 -1.11 -8.00 0.06
N HIS A 20 -1.74 -9.08 -0.44
CA HIS A 20 -1.69 -10.39 0.23
C HIS A 20 -1.70 -11.51 -0.81
N GLY A 21 -0.73 -12.42 -0.73
CA GLY A 21 -0.60 -13.59 -1.59
C GLY A 21 0.83 -13.81 -2.08
N GLU A 22 1.24 -15.08 -2.12
CA GLU A 22 2.59 -15.54 -2.46
C GLU A 22 3.11 -14.97 -3.78
N ASP A 23 4.42 -14.88 -3.80
CA ASP A 23 5.22 -14.19 -4.78
C ASP A 23 5.01 -14.72 -6.20
N ARG A 24 4.61 -13.83 -7.11
CA ARG A 24 4.72 -14.07 -8.56
C ARG A 24 5.41 -12.87 -9.18
N TYR A 25 6.71 -12.74 -8.97
CA TYR A 25 7.57 -11.80 -9.69
C TYR A 25 7.43 -12.01 -11.21
N GLY A 26 6.84 -11.02 -11.87
CA GLY A 26 6.95 -10.77 -13.30
C GLY A 26 7.27 -9.28 -13.50
N ALA A 27 8.07 -8.96 -14.51
CA ALA A 27 8.46 -7.57 -14.80
C ALA A 27 7.22 -6.68 -14.97
N GLY A 28 7.12 -5.62 -14.16
CA GLY A 28 6.04 -4.62 -14.21
C GLY A 28 4.90 -4.78 -13.20
N ASN A 29 4.89 -5.83 -12.36
CA ASN A 29 3.79 -6.07 -11.42
C ASN A 29 3.99 -5.40 -10.05
N GLN A 30 2.87 -5.10 -9.38
CA GLN A 30 2.81 -4.54 -8.03
C GLN A 30 3.39 -5.53 -7.00
N LYS A 31 4.35 -5.08 -6.15
CA LYS A 31 4.91 -5.89 -5.06
C LYS A 31 3.77 -6.38 -4.15
N ARG A 32 3.69 -7.70 -3.95
CA ARG A 32 2.90 -8.34 -2.90
C ARG A 32 3.83 -8.65 -1.74
N TYR A 33 3.33 -8.59 -0.51
CA TYR A 33 4.09 -8.95 0.67
C TYR A 33 3.60 -10.31 1.17
N SER A 34 4.52 -11.18 1.55
CA SER A 34 4.18 -12.41 2.28
C SER A 34 3.67 -12.08 3.69
N THR A 35 3.09 -13.06 4.36
CA THR A 35 2.69 -12.91 5.76
C THR A 35 3.92 -12.63 6.64
N ASP A 36 5.03 -13.35 6.43
CA ASP A 36 6.27 -13.15 7.19
C ASP A 36 6.85 -11.75 6.97
N GLU A 37 6.83 -11.22 5.74
CA GLU A 37 7.27 -9.84 5.47
C GLU A 37 6.37 -8.81 6.18
N ILE A 38 5.06 -9.05 6.23
CA ILE A 38 4.10 -8.16 6.92
C ILE A 38 4.40 -8.13 8.43
N GLU A 39 4.68 -9.28 9.03
CA GLU A 39 5.06 -9.40 10.44
C GLU A 39 6.42 -8.76 10.73
N GLU A 40 7.45 -9.04 9.91
CA GLU A 40 8.79 -8.45 10.06
C GLU A 40 8.77 -6.93 9.93
N MET A 41 7.94 -6.40 9.02
CA MET A 41 7.79 -4.96 8.82
C MET A 41 6.93 -4.28 9.89
N GLY A 42 6.30 -5.05 10.80
CA GLY A 42 5.44 -4.51 11.84
C GLY A 42 4.23 -3.77 11.27
N VAL A 43 3.65 -4.27 10.16
CA VAL A 43 2.47 -3.68 9.52
C VAL A 43 1.28 -4.62 9.55
N ILE A 44 0.07 -4.08 9.43
CA ILE A 44 -1.16 -4.85 9.28
C ILE A 44 -1.86 -4.54 7.98
N TYR A 45 -2.47 -5.58 7.42
CA TYR A 45 -3.24 -5.50 6.20
C TYR A 45 -4.68 -5.06 6.50
N THR A 46 -5.04 -3.84 6.08
CA THR A 46 -6.38 -3.29 6.31
C THR A 46 -7.14 -3.17 4.98
N PRO A 47 -8.26 -3.91 4.78
CA PRO A 47 -9.12 -3.70 3.63
C PRO A 47 -9.86 -2.37 3.76
N LEU A 48 -9.62 -1.45 2.82
CA LEU A 48 -10.29 -0.15 2.81
C LEU A 48 -11.51 -0.15 1.88
N ASP A 49 -11.42 -0.85 0.75
CA ASP A 49 -12.47 -0.79 -0.27
C ASP A 49 -12.42 -1.95 -1.27
N LYS A 50 -13.45 -2.10 -2.10
CA LYS A 50 -13.53 -3.06 -3.21
C LYS A 50 -13.94 -2.35 -4.50
N GLY A 51 -13.53 -2.87 -5.65
CA GLY A 51 -13.88 -2.29 -6.94
C GLY A 51 -12.91 -2.72 -8.04
N THR A 52 -13.00 -2.07 -9.20
CA THR A 52 -12.13 -2.40 -10.34
C THR A 52 -10.72 -1.88 -10.14
N LYS A 53 -9.76 -2.44 -10.88
CA LYS A 53 -8.36 -1.97 -10.92
C LYS A 53 -8.24 -0.46 -11.15
N ILE A 54 -9.03 0.07 -12.07
CA ILE A 54 -9.02 1.50 -12.39
C ILE A 54 -9.50 2.32 -11.17
N ASP A 55 -10.55 1.86 -10.49
CA ASP A 55 -11.06 2.55 -9.29
C ASP A 55 -10.05 2.50 -8.15
N MET A 56 -9.37 1.37 -7.96
CA MET A 56 -8.38 1.22 -6.91
C MET A 56 -7.14 2.09 -7.17
N HIS A 57 -6.70 2.20 -8.42
CA HIS A 57 -5.61 3.10 -8.80
C HIS A 57 -5.98 4.58 -8.60
N ARG A 58 -7.22 4.97 -8.92
CA ARG A 58 -7.74 6.32 -8.64
C ARG A 58 -7.76 6.59 -7.14
N LYS A 59 -8.36 5.71 -6.35
CA LYS A 59 -8.43 5.82 -4.89
C LYS A 59 -7.05 5.85 -4.23
N GLN A 60 -6.10 5.07 -4.74
CA GLN A 60 -4.70 5.15 -4.32
C GLN A 60 -4.14 6.55 -4.50
N THR A 61 -4.36 7.16 -5.67
CA THR A 61 -3.89 8.53 -5.95
C THR A 61 -4.59 9.55 -5.05
N GLU A 62 -5.90 9.39 -4.82
CA GLU A 62 -6.69 10.25 -3.95
C GLU A 62 -6.28 10.16 -2.47
N MET A 63 -5.73 9.04 -2.02
CA MET A 63 -5.23 8.85 -0.65
C MET A 63 -3.77 9.30 -0.49
N ILE A 64 -2.93 9.13 -1.51
CA ILE A 64 -1.51 9.54 -1.45
C ILE A 64 -1.37 11.05 -1.47
N LYS A 65 -2.15 11.76 -2.30
CA LYS A 65 -2.10 13.23 -2.40
C LYS A 65 -2.26 13.95 -1.06
N PRO A 66 -3.31 13.70 -0.26
CA PRO A 66 -3.47 14.36 1.03
C PRO A 66 -2.39 13.94 2.03
N TYR A 67 -1.96 12.67 2.02
CA TYR A 67 -0.85 12.21 2.86
C TYR A 67 0.44 12.97 2.55
N GLU A 68 0.75 13.15 1.26
CA GLU A 68 1.92 13.89 0.78
C GLU A 68 1.83 15.39 1.10
N GLN A 69 0.64 15.98 1.03
CA GLN A 69 0.41 17.36 1.44
C GLN A 69 0.63 17.57 2.94
N GLU A 70 0.20 16.62 3.78
CA GLU A 70 0.32 16.70 5.23
C GLU A 70 1.74 16.37 5.73
N ASN A 71 2.38 15.37 5.14
CA ASN A 71 3.66 14.83 5.62
C ASN A 71 4.87 15.30 4.81
N GLY A 72 4.65 16.03 3.70
CA GLY A 72 5.69 16.44 2.75
C GLY A 72 6.36 15.27 2.00
N ARG A 73 5.86 14.04 2.18
CA ARG A 73 6.40 12.80 1.60
C ARG A 73 5.27 11.81 1.35
N LYS A 74 5.46 10.93 0.37
CA LYS A 74 4.56 9.79 0.13
C LYS A 74 4.71 8.74 1.24
N PRO A 75 3.72 7.84 1.41
CA PRO A 75 3.89 6.67 2.25
C PRO A 75 5.13 5.88 1.81
N GLU A 76 5.93 5.47 2.78
CA GLU A 76 7.28 4.94 2.58
C GLU A 76 7.36 3.76 1.59
N LEU A 77 6.32 2.93 1.56
CA LEU A 77 6.27 1.72 0.73
C LEU A 77 5.56 1.92 -0.62
N ASN A 78 5.07 3.13 -0.90
CA ASN A 78 4.56 3.48 -2.23
C ASN A 78 5.75 3.81 -3.14
N LYS A 79 5.75 3.30 -4.38
CA LYS A 79 6.78 3.65 -5.37
C LYS A 79 6.81 5.17 -5.55
N THR A 80 7.96 5.78 -5.32
CA THR A 80 8.28 7.13 -5.79
C THR A 80 8.45 7.09 -7.30
N TYR A 81 7.95 8.11 -8.01
CA TYR A 81 8.25 8.26 -9.43
C TYR A 81 9.77 8.47 -9.55
N GLN A 82 10.46 7.57 -10.24
CA GLN A 82 11.80 7.86 -10.79
C GLN A 82 11.63 8.68 -12.07
#